data_AF-A0A2D5YQ13-F1
#
_entry.id   AF-A0A2D5YQ13-F1
#
_cell.length_a   1.000
_cell.length_b   1.000
_cell.length_c   1.000
_cell.angle_alpha   90.00
_cell.angle_beta   90.00
_cell.angle_gamma   90.00
#
_symmetry.space_group_name_H-M   'P 1'
#
loop_
_entity.id
_entity.type
_entity.pdbx_description
1 polymer ?
#
loop_
_entity_poly.entity_id
_entity_poly.type
_entity_poly.pdbx_seq_one_letter_code
_entity_poly.pdbx_strand_id
1 'polypeptide(L)'
;MSQFFSNFNMTLVPISVNDLKNYLPKNRENLIVVVKDIQTYKQYRGLLKRFLNYSIRNSKMRVFEISSFAIHHDISNLREEKLISMQLPMTMMDVARKIIPKVVTEDDVDMNRWPGGKRAKLPSS
;
A
#
# COMPACT_ATOMS: atom_id res chain seq x y z
N MET A 1 -0.72 -10.23 -15.43
CA MET A 1 -0.44 -9.49 -14.18
C MET A 1 0.06 -10.41 -13.06
N SER A 2 -0.48 -11.63 -12.91
CA SER A 2 -0.16 -12.53 -11.79
C SER A 2 1.24 -13.14 -11.79
N GLN A 3 1.80 -13.47 -12.96
CA GLN A 3 3.05 -14.27 -13.05
C GLN A 3 4.30 -13.62 -12.41
N PHE A 4 4.43 -12.30 -12.44
CA PHE A 4 5.61 -11.65 -11.86
C PHE A 4 5.55 -11.56 -10.34
N PHE A 5 4.35 -11.36 -9.78
CA PHE A 5 4.17 -11.28 -8.33
C PHE A 5 4.12 -12.68 -7.69
N SER A 6 3.61 -13.69 -8.41
CA SER A 6 3.60 -15.08 -7.94
C SER A 6 5.00 -15.63 -7.68
N ASN A 7 6.01 -15.19 -8.43
CA ASN A 7 7.41 -15.59 -8.21
C ASN A 7 7.97 -15.10 -6.86
N PHE A 8 7.33 -14.12 -6.23
CA PHE A 8 7.71 -13.56 -4.93
C PHE A 8 6.66 -13.87 -3.85
N ASN A 9 5.86 -14.94 -4.00
CA ASN A 9 4.76 -15.31 -3.09
C ASN A 9 3.71 -14.19 -2.87
N MET A 10 3.63 -13.22 -3.78
CA MET A 10 2.62 -12.16 -3.73
C MET A 10 1.44 -12.51 -4.63
N THR A 11 0.24 -12.48 -4.06
CA THR A 11 -1.00 -12.68 -4.80
C THR A 11 -1.66 -11.33 -5.09
N LEU A 12 -1.84 -11.01 -6.36
CA LEU A 12 -2.61 -9.84 -6.77
C LEU A 12 -4.10 -10.20 -6.83
N VAL A 13 -4.91 -9.54 -6.01
CA VAL A 13 -6.36 -9.67 -6.01
C VAL A 13 -6.96 -8.43 -6.69
N PRO A 14 -7.65 -8.58 -7.83
CA PRO A 14 -8.39 -7.47 -8.43
C PRO A 14 -9.60 -7.14 -7.54
N ILE A 15 -9.73 -5.87 -7.16
CA ILE A 15 -10.81 -5.38 -6.29
C ILE A 15 -11.56 -4.26 -7.00
N SER A 16 -12.89 -4.30 -6.97
CA SER A 16 -13.71 -3.20 -7.48
C SER A 16 -13.77 -2.03 -6.48
N VAL A 17 -14.07 -0.84 -6.98
CA VAL A 17 -14.25 0.38 -6.16
C VAL A 17 -15.33 0.18 -5.09
N ASN A 18 -16.36 -0.62 -5.36
CA ASN A 18 -17.45 -0.87 -4.42
C ASN A 18 -17.05 -1.88 -3.34
N ASP A 19 -16.32 -2.92 -3.71
CA ASP A 19 -15.82 -3.91 -2.75
C ASP A 19 -14.82 -3.28 -1.80
N LEU A 20 -13.97 -2.38 -2.28
CA LEU A 20 -12.99 -1.67 -1.46
C LEU A 20 -13.64 -0.85 -0.33
N LYS A 21 -14.86 -0.33 -0.53
CA LYS A 21 -15.58 0.44 0.51
C LYS A 21 -16.06 -0.45 1.65
N ASN A 22 -16.44 -1.68 1.33
CA ASN A 22 -16.91 -2.67 2.30
C ASN A 22 -15.75 -3.51 2.86
N TYR A 23 -14.56 -3.33 2.30
CA TYR A 23 -13.37 -4.02 2.70
C TYR A 23 -12.81 -3.43 4.01
N LEU A 24 -12.85 -4.22 5.07
CA LEU A 24 -12.24 -3.89 6.35
C LEU A 24 -10.84 -4.53 6.41
N PRO A 25 -9.75 -3.77 6.20
CA PRO A 25 -8.41 -4.32 6.29
C PRO A 25 -8.15 -4.81 7.71
N LYS A 26 -7.85 -6.11 7.84
CA LYS A 26 -7.52 -6.74 9.12
C LYS A 26 -6.06 -6.48 9.49
N ASN A 27 -5.18 -6.46 8.49
CA ASN A 27 -3.73 -6.24 8.63
C ASN A 27 -3.28 -5.05 7.77
N ARG A 28 -1.98 -4.74 7.80
CA ARG A 28 -1.35 -3.82 6.86
C ARG A 28 -1.42 -4.41 5.45
N GLU A 29 -2.23 -3.80 4.60
CA GLU A 29 -2.41 -4.27 3.24
C GLU A 29 -1.84 -3.30 2.20
N ASN A 30 -1.29 -3.88 1.14
CA ASN A 30 -0.66 -3.15 0.05
C ASN A 30 -1.66 -3.03 -1.12
N LEU A 31 -2.06 -1.80 -1.43
CA LEU A 31 -3.00 -1.49 -2.50
C LEU A 31 -2.26 -0.87 -3.68
N ILE A 32 -2.43 -1.44 -4.87
CA ILE A 32 -1.92 -0.86 -6.12
C ILE A 32 -3.10 -0.19 -6.84
N VAL A 33 -2.97 1.11 -7.11
CA VAL A 33 -4.00 1.89 -7.80
C VAL A 33 -3.43 2.42 -9.11
N VAL A 34 -4.11 2.12 -10.22
CA VAL A 34 -3.73 2.60 -11.54
C VAL A 34 -4.77 3.62 -12.02
N VAL A 35 -4.31 4.85 -12.27
CA VAL A 35 -5.14 5.97 -12.73
C VAL A 35 -4.67 6.39 -14.12
N LYS A 36 -5.36 5.86 -15.14
CA LYS A 36 -4.97 6.04 -16.54
C LYS A 36 -5.63 7.24 -17.23
N ASP A 37 -6.81 7.64 -16.75
CA ASP A 37 -7.68 8.62 -17.42
C ASP A 37 -8.41 9.51 -16.42
N ILE A 38 -9.08 10.55 -16.93
CA ILE A 38 -9.75 11.54 -16.07
C ILE A 38 -10.94 10.94 -15.29
N GLN A 39 -11.58 9.90 -15.82
CA GLN A 39 -12.74 9.28 -15.18
C GLN A 39 -12.31 8.44 -13.97
N THR A 40 -11.27 7.62 -14.12
CA THR A 40 -10.60 6.88 -13.05
C THR A 40 -10.03 7.85 -12.02
N TYR A 41 -9.49 8.99 -12.44
CA TYR A 41 -9.01 10.03 -11.53
C TYR A 41 -10.12 10.60 -10.64
N LYS A 42 -11.29 10.92 -11.21
CA LYS A 42 -12.46 11.40 -10.45
C LYS A 42 -12.93 10.37 -9.41
N GLN A 43 -12.99 9.09 -9.80
CA GLN A 43 -13.36 8.00 -8.90
C GLN A 43 -12.35 7.82 -7.77
N TYR A 44 -11.06 7.83 -8.10
CA TYR A 44 -9.97 7.72 -7.14
C TYR A 44 -9.99 8.87 -6.12
N ARG A 45 -10.20 10.12 -6.57
CA ARG A 45 -10.38 11.25 -5.65
C ARG A 45 -11.56 11.07 -4.69
N GLY A 46 -12.66 10.49 -5.16
CA GLY A 46 -13.80 10.13 -4.31
C GLY A 46 -13.43 9.11 -3.24
N LEU A 47 -12.67 8.07 -3.60
CA LEU A 47 -12.16 7.06 -2.67
C LEU A 47 -11.15 7.63 -1.67
N LEU A 48 -10.25 8.51 -2.11
CA LEU A 48 -9.27 9.18 -1.25
C LEU A 48 -9.94 9.92 -0.11
N LYS A 49 -10.91 10.77 -0.43
CA LYS A 49 -11.62 11.58 0.57
C LYS A 49 -12.46 10.74 1.52
N ARG A 50 -13.07 9.66 1.04
CA ARG A 50 -14.03 8.86 1.83
C ARG A 50 -13.38 7.80 2.70
N PHE A 51 -12.32 7.15 2.22
CA PHE A 51 -11.80 5.93 2.84
C PHE A 51 -10.27 5.90 2.90
N LEU A 52 -9.58 6.05 1.76
CA LEU A 52 -8.16 5.76 1.70
C LEU A 52 -7.33 6.71 2.58
N ASN A 53 -7.66 8.00 2.64
CA ASN A 53 -6.94 8.92 3.52
C ASN A 53 -6.99 8.50 5.00
N TYR A 54 -8.15 8.01 5.46
CA TYR A 54 -8.30 7.49 6.82
C TYR A 54 -7.51 6.19 7.02
N SER A 55 -7.61 5.25 6.07
CA SER A 55 -6.92 3.96 6.13
C SER A 55 -5.39 4.11 6.09
N ILE A 56 -4.86 5.05 5.29
CA ILE A 56 -3.43 5.35 5.22
C ILE A 56 -2.96 6.02 6.52
N ARG A 57 -3.70 7.02 7.04
CA ARG A 57 -3.38 7.68 8.31
C ARG A 57 -3.25 6.69 9.46
N ASN A 58 -4.19 5.74 9.55
CA ASN A 58 -4.19 4.69 10.57
C ASN A 58 -3.22 3.54 10.31
N SER A 59 -2.38 3.63 9.27
CA SER A 59 -1.42 2.59 8.90
C SER A 59 -2.07 1.24 8.59
N LYS A 60 -3.35 1.22 8.20
CA LYS A 60 -4.03 -0.03 7.79
C LYS A 60 -3.75 -0.39 6.34
N MET A 61 -3.43 0.61 5.52
CA MET A 61 -3.14 0.40 4.11
C MET A 61 -1.93 1.23 3.67
N ARG A 62 -1.11 0.64 2.80
CA ARG A 62 -0.09 1.32 2.01
C ARG A 62 -0.59 1.39 0.57
N VAL A 63 -0.49 2.55 -0.06
CA VAL A 63 -1.01 2.79 -1.41
C VAL A 63 0.15 3.06 -2.37
N PHE A 64 0.19 2.29 -3.45
CA PHE A 64 1.07 2.51 -4.60
C PHE A 64 0.23 3.09 -5.73
N GLU A 65 0.32 4.41 -5.91
CA GLU A 65 -0.40 5.11 -6.97
C GLU A 65 0.44 5.15 -8.24
N ILE A 66 -0.15 4.77 -9.36
CA ILE A 66 0.44 4.83 -10.69
C ILE A 66 -0.49 5.69 -11.54
N SER A 67 -0.09 6.93 -11.84
CA SER A 67 -0.99 7.92 -12.44
C SER A 67 -0.35 8.67 -13.60
N SER A 68 -1.17 9.03 -14.60
CA SER A 68 -0.80 9.99 -15.64
C SER A 68 -0.96 11.46 -15.19
N PHE A 69 -1.58 11.68 -14.03
CA PHE A 69 -1.90 13.02 -13.51
C PHE A 69 -0.95 13.43 -12.39
N ALA A 70 -0.81 14.75 -12.21
CA ALA A 70 -0.08 15.30 -11.08
C ALA A 70 -0.75 14.92 -9.75
N ILE A 71 0.10 14.67 -8.76
CA ILE A 71 -0.28 14.15 -7.45
C ILE A 71 -1.08 15.22 -6.70
N HIS A 72 -2.25 14.85 -6.20
CA HIS A 72 -3.09 15.72 -5.38
C HIS A 72 -3.52 14.99 -4.10
N HIS A 73 -2.54 14.77 -3.22
CA HIS A 73 -2.80 14.36 -1.84
C HIS A 73 -2.64 15.55 -0.91
N ASP A 74 -3.39 15.56 0.20
CA ASP A 74 -3.09 16.43 1.33
C ASP A 74 -1.82 15.90 2.03
N ILE A 75 -0.67 16.27 1.47
CA ILE A 75 0.68 15.81 1.85
C ILE A 75 0.99 16.17 3.32
N SER A 76 0.33 17.20 3.87
CA SER A 76 0.59 17.72 5.22
C SER A 76 0.44 16.69 6.35
N ASN A 77 -0.25 15.57 6.12
CA ASN A 77 -0.53 14.56 7.17
C ASN A 77 -0.26 13.11 6.75
N LEU A 78 0.32 12.87 5.57
CA LEU A 78 0.59 11.52 5.06
C LEU A 78 2.09 11.26 5.13
N ARG A 79 2.51 10.26 5.92
CA ARG A 79 3.92 9.81 5.90
C ARG A 79 4.24 9.31 4.48
N GLU A 80 5.30 9.84 3.89
CA GLU A 80 5.74 9.56 2.51
C GLU A 80 5.93 8.05 2.24
N GLU A 81 6.26 7.26 3.27
CA GLU A 81 6.42 5.81 3.18
C GLU A 81 5.12 5.04 2.90
N LYS A 82 3.96 5.62 3.24
CA LYS A 82 2.66 4.94 3.12
C LYS A 82 1.95 5.19 1.80
N LEU A 83 2.38 6.20 1.08
CA LEU A 83 1.80 6.63 -0.17
C LEU A 83 2.93 6.84 -1.18
N ILE A 84 3.08 5.87 -2.07
CA ILE A 84 4.17 5.86 -3.04
C ILE A 84 3.56 6.14 -4.39
N SER A 85 3.87 7.32 -4.93
CA SER A 85 3.41 7.71 -6.24
C SER A 85 4.43 7.38 -7.32
N MET A 86 3.92 6.95 -8.47
CA MET A 86 4.65 6.63 -9.69
C MET A 86 3.92 7.25 -10.88
N GLN A 87 4.67 7.70 -11.87
CA GLN A 87 4.11 8.32 -13.07
C GLN A 87 4.05 7.32 -14.23
N LEU A 88 2.95 7.35 -14.98
CA LEU A 88 2.84 6.67 -16.26
C LEU A 88 3.65 7.42 -17.35
N PRO A 89 4.16 6.73 -18.39
CA PRO A 89 3.98 5.31 -18.68
C PRO A 89 4.98 4.41 -17.94
N MET A 90 4.51 3.26 -17.46
CA MET A 90 5.36 2.23 -16.84
C MET A 90 4.94 0.84 -17.30
N THR A 91 5.93 -0.04 -17.51
CA THR A 91 5.63 -1.45 -17.75
C THR A 91 5.32 -2.14 -16.42
N MET A 92 4.63 -3.29 -16.49
CA MET A 92 4.35 -4.11 -15.31
C MET A 92 5.62 -4.55 -14.59
N MET A 93 6.70 -4.80 -15.34
CA MET A 93 7.99 -5.19 -14.77
C MET A 93 8.60 -4.03 -13.96
N ASP A 94 8.48 -2.80 -14.45
CA ASP A 94 8.97 -1.61 -13.74
C ASP A 94 8.18 -1.36 -12.46
N VAL A 95 6.87 -1.58 -12.50
CA VAL A 95 5.99 -1.49 -11.32
C VAL A 95 6.40 -2.53 -10.28
N ALA A 96 6.53 -3.79 -10.68
CA ALA A 96 6.94 -4.87 -9.79
C ALA A 96 8.31 -4.60 -9.14
N ARG A 97 9.32 -4.18 -9.93
CA ARG A 97 10.66 -3.83 -9.43
C ARG A 97 10.65 -2.74 -8.36
N LYS A 98 9.71 -1.79 -8.40
CA LYS A 98 9.59 -0.72 -7.41
C LYS A 98 8.78 -1.10 -6.17
N ILE A 99 7.76 -1.95 -6.34
CA ILE A 99 6.84 -2.35 -5.25
C ILE A 99 7.46 -3.46 -4.40
N ILE A 100 8.00 -4.51 -5.03
CA ILE A 100 8.45 -5.73 -4.35
C ILE A 100 9.48 -5.44 -3.25
N PRO A 101 10.55 -4.66 -3.47
CA PRO A 101 11.54 -4.40 -2.43
C PRO A 101 10.95 -3.67 -1.22
N LYS A 102 9.95 -2.81 -1.43
CA LYS A 102 9.33 -2.04 -0.35
C LYS A 102 8.41 -2.90 0.50
N VAL A 103 7.66 -3.80 -0.14
CA VAL A 103 6.81 -4.75 0.58
C VAL A 103 7.67 -5.72 1.39
N VAL A 104 8.64 -6.38 0.76
CA VAL A 104 9.48 -7.41 1.40
C VAL A 104 10.32 -6.84 2.54
N THR A 105 11.05 -5.74 2.31
CA THR A 105 11.93 -5.15 3.33
C THR A 105 11.15 -4.72 4.58
N GLU A 106 9.95 -4.17 4.43
CA GLU A 106 9.17 -3.67 5.57
C GLU A 106 8.46 -4.79 6.34
N ASP A 107 7.97 -5.83 5.64
CA ASP A 107 7.31 -6.98 6.28
C ASP A 107 8.34 -7.90 6.99
N ASP A 108 9.56 -8.04 6.43
CA ASP A 108 10.65 -8.81 7.04
C ASP A 108 11.23 -8.15 8.29
N VAL A 109 11.19 -6.83 8.40
CA VAL A 109 11.65 -6.10 9.61
C VAL A 109 10.75 -6.40 10.81
N ASP A 110 9.44 -6.60 10.61
CA ASP A 110 8.53 -7.01 11.67
C ASP A 110 8.73 -8.50 12.08
N MET A 111 9.19 -9.36 11.15
CA MET A 111 9.59 -10.75 11.44
C MET A 111 10.98 -10.87 12.09
N ASN A 112 11.90 -9.95 11.79
CA ASN A 112 13.27 -9.90 12.35
C ASN A 112 13.34 -9.24 13.74
N ARG A 113 12.30 -9.40 14.56
CA ARG A 113 12.46 -9.24 16.01
C ARG A 113 13.42 -10.31 16.48
N TRP A 114 14.63 -9.88 16.89
CA TRP A 114 15.65 -10.77 17.46
C TRP A 114 14.99 -11.75 18.46
N PRO A 115 15.25 -13.06 18.41
CA PRO A 115 14.58 -14.07 19.25
C PRO A 115 14.72 -13.86 20.78
N GLY A 116 15.48 -12.86 21.23
CA GLY A 116 15.63 -12.45 22.64
C GLY A 116 14.86 -11.19 23.05
N GLY A 117 14.06 -10.58 22.18
CA GLY A 117 13.40 -9.28 22.40
C GLY A 117 12.19 -9.27 23.36
N LYS A 118 12.01 -10.30 24.20
CA LYS A 118 11.09 -10.18 25.34
C LYS A 118 11.87 -9.49 26.47
N ARG A 119 11.49 -8.25 26.81
CA ARG A 119 11.94 -7.59 28.06
C ARG A 119 11.81 -8.62 29.19
N ALA A 120 12.91 -8.93 29.87
CA ALA A 120 12.86 -9.72 31.09
C ALA A 120 11.89 -9.01 32.05
N LYS A 121 10.80 -9.67 32.43
CA LYS A 121 9.94 -9.17 33.49
C LYS A 121 10.78 -9.24 34.76
N LEU A 122 11.04 -8.10 35.39
CA LEU A 122 11.64 -8.08 36.72
C LEU A 122 10.75 -8.94 37.64
N PRO A 123 11.32 -9.83 38.47
CA PRO A 123 10.54 -10.54 39.47
C PRO A 123 9.83 -9.51 40.34
N SER A 124 8.52 -9.70 40.52
CA SER A 124 7.76 -8.91 41.49
C SER A 124 8.16 -9.43 42.86
N SER A 125 8.80 -8.56 43.64
CA SER A 125 8.99 -8.75 45.07
C SER A 125 7.64 -8.82 45.80
#